data_AF-A0A9X2G8R8-F1
#
_entry.id   AF-A0A9X2G8R8-F1
#
_cell.length_a   1.000
_cell.length_b   1.000
_cell.length_c   1.000
_cell.angle_alpha   90.00
_cell.angle_beta   90.00
_cell.angle_gamma   90.00
#
_symmetry.space_group_name_H-M   'P 1'
#
loop_
_entity.id
_entity.type
_entity.pdbx_description
1 polymer ?
#
loop_
_entity_poly.entity_id
_entity_poly.type
_entity_poly.pdbx_seq_one_letter_code
_entity_poly.pdbx_strand_id
1 'polypeptide(L)'
;MLAAPAVPAHASGDEVHLAAALRGANEVGAPGDTDGHSTVVLRISGNEVTFAARWDRIGTPTAVHVHLGARGADGDVRLGLLTTPPPSSARGVTGTVRAGNDLVQALVADPAGFYVNLHDAAHPKGAVRGQFHRLSKPVDLGGVLHGGDQATLSSQAGGGRHVPGGDADGRAVWWLRPGGSSIAYTVSWSGLGRVSAGRLHKGAPGRSGAVVADLFAAARGLPENVTGVAGVTPVSAGVAERIAAKPDAYYTNLHTLDFRGGAVRGPLSGEPFTHPRALTAEVLRGSQIYACTPLPAGGHGFTQLGVTARLRRGIDHSFVTPGSGPPQWIAPDGSAVRGSVVTRTPNGGHIPELVLDAAQAGAGTGLLAHATQILRLNTTGGTAPAGACVPGTEARVPYGADYVFLG
;
A
#
# COMPACT_ATOMS: atom_id res chain seq x y z
N MET A 1 -17.02 -24.38 9.53
CA MET A 1 -15.79 -23.60 9.76
C MET A 1 -14.64 -24.34 9.09
N LEU A 2 -14.23 -23.88 7.91
CA LEU A 2 -13.04 -24.40 7.24
C LEU A 2 -11.91 -23.40 7.49
N ALA A 3 -10.84 -23.86 8.13
CA ALA A 3 -9.65 -23.05 8.37
C ALA A 3 -9.00 -22.66 7.03
N ALA A 4 -8.49 -21.43 6.95
CA ALA A 4 -7.71 -20.97 5.82
C ALA A 4 -6.49 -21.89 5.61
N PRO A 5 -6.09 -22.19 4.35
CA PRO A 5 -4.85 -22.92 4.11
C PRO A 5 -3.67 -22.09 4.62
N ALA A 6 -2.84 -22.70 5.46
CA ALA A 6 -1.63 -22.10 5.96
C ALA A 6 -0.68 -21.82 4.78
N VAL A 7 -0.30 -20.55 4.63
CA VAL A 7 0.90 -20.15 3.88
C VAL A 7 2.08 -20.88 4.56
N PRO A 8 3.02 -21.49 3.81
CA PRO A 8 4.18 -22.13 4.43
C PRO A 8 4.89 -21.12 5.32
N ALA A 9 4.90 -21.40 6.62
CA ALA A 9 5.65 -20.63 7.60
C ALA A 9 7.13 -20.78 7.26
N HIS A 10 7.70 -19.78 6.58
CA HIS A 10 9.14 -19.63 6.50
C HIS A 10 9.63 -19.23 7.89
N ALA A 11 10.72 -19.86 8.34
CA ALA A 11 11.29 -19.68 9.66
C ALA A 11 11.54 -18.18 9.96
N SER A 12 11.00 -17.72 11.09
CA SER A 12 10.86 -16.31 11.47
C SER A 12 12.14 -15.66 12.01
N GLY A 13 13.27 -15.78 11.30
CA GLY A 13 14.57 -15.26 11.75
C GLY A 13 15.02 -13.94 11.12
N ASP A 14 14.91 -13.80 9.79
CA ASP A 14 15.72 -12.81 9.02
C ASP A 14 14.93 -11.92 8.04
N GLU A 15 13.60 -11.89 8.12
CA GLU A 15 12.81 -11.07 7.19
C GLU A 15 12.90 -9.57 7.53
N VAL A 16 13.20 -8.74 6.53
CA VAL A 16 13.27 -7.28 6.65
C VAL A 16 12.18 -6.64 5.81
N HIS A 17 11.41 -5.76 6.44
CA HIS A 17 10.38 -4.99 5.75
C HIS A 17 10.79 -3.53 5.61
N LEU A 18 10.70 -3.03 4.38
CA LEU A 18 10.97 -1.63 4.04
C LEU A 18 9.73 -1.00 3.41
N ALA A 19 9.48 0.27 3.67
CA ALA A 19 8.35 1.00 3.14
C ALA A 19 8.76 2.38 2.64
N ALA A 20 8.09 2.85 1.59
CA ALA A 20 8.22 4.21 1.06
C ALA A 20 6.82 4.75 0.68
N ALA A 21 6.60 6.03 0.97
CA ALA A 21 5.48 6.81 0.43
C ALA A 21 6.02 7.82 -0.59
N LEU A 22 5.55 7.72 -1.82
CA LEU A 22 6.10 8.43 -2.95
C LEU A 22 5.16 9.58 -3.35
N ARG A 23 5.76 10.72 -3.71
CA ARG A 23 5.09 11.94 -4.21
C ARG A 23 5.90 12.49 -5.39
N GLY A 24 5.25 13.12 -6.36
CA GLY A 24 5.99 13.76 -7.46
C GLY A 24 6.77 15.00 -7.01
N ALA A 25 6.36 15.63 -5.92
CA ALA A 25 7.12 16.70 -5.26
C ALA A 25 8.49 16.26 -4.72
N ASN A 26 8.73 14.94 -4.62
CA ASN A 26 10.02 14.39 -4.19
C ASN A 26 10.98 14.14 -5.36
N GLU A 27 10.53 14.28 -6.62
CA GLU A 27 11.40 14.13 -7.78
C GLU A 27 12.53 15.17 -7.79
N VAL A 28 13.65 14.79 -8.38
CA VAL A 28 14.85 15.62 -8.48
C VAL A 28 15.20 15.79 -9.96
N GLY A 29 15.69 16.98 -10.34
CA GLY A 29 16.12 17.29 -11.70
C GLY A 29 14.98 17.53 -12.71
N ALA A 30 13.82 16.90 -12.53
CA ALA A 30 12.61 17.12 -13.32
C ALA A 30 11.37 17.11 -12.42
N PRO A 31 10.31 17.86 -12.77
CA PRO A 31 9.06 17.81 -12.02
C PRO A 31 8.39 16.44 -12.20
N GLY A 32 8.01 15.82 -11.09
CA GLY A 32 7.14 14.65 -11.08
C GLY A 32 5.67 15.02 -11.26
N ASP A 33 4.82 14.01 -11.12
CA ASP A 33 3.37 14.18 -11.15
C ASP A 33 2.93 14.98 -9.90
N THR A 34 2.34 16.15 -10.13
CA THR A 34 2.01 17.10 -9.07
C THR A 34 1.01 16.57 -8.04
N ASP A 35 0.21 15.58 -8.41
CA ASP A 35 -0.84 15.04 -7.58
C ASP A 35 -0.76 13.49 -7.45
N GLY A 36 0.13 12.88 -8.22
CA GLY A 36 0.56 11.50 -8.08
C GLY A 36 1.06 11.12 -6.69
N HIS A 37 0.67 9.92 -6.26
CA HIS A 37 1.21 9.30 -5.06
C HIS A 37 1.26 7.77 -5.17
N SER A 38 2.17 7.16 -4.43
CA SER A 38 2.29 5.70 -4.36
C SER A 38 2.76 5.25 -2.98
N THR A 39 2.43 4.01 -2.63
CA THR A 39 3.03 3.29 -1.50
C THR A 39 3.72 2.06 -2.05
N VAL A 40 4.98 1.87 -1.67
CA VAL A 40 5.76 0.69 -2.00
C VAL A 40 6.26 0.04 -0.72
N VAL A 41 6.06 -1.27 -0.61
CA VAL A 41 6.59 -2.08 0.49
C VAL A 41 7.42 -3.21 -0.08
N LEU A 42 8.57 -3.46 0.53
CA LEU A 42 9.44 -4.60 0.25
C LEU A 42 9.43 -5.53 1.46
N ARG A 43 9.37 -6.84 1.21
CA ARG A 43 9.75 -7.91 2.14
C ARG A 43 10.99 -8.58 1.58
N ILE A 44 12.06 -8.57 2.34
CA ILE A 44 13.36 -9.12 1.96
C ILE A 44 13.61 -10.36 2.81
N SER A 45 13.84 -11.50 2.15
CA SER A 45 14.19 -12.77 2.78
C SER A 45 15.35 -13.41 2.02
N GLY A 46 16.55 -13.36 2.62
CA GLY A 46 17.79 -13.62 1.89
C GLY A 46 17.88 -12.72 0.65
N ASN A 47 18.06 -13.32 -0.54
CA ASN A 47 18.15 -12.59 -1.81
C ASN A 47 16.81 -12.38 -2.51
N GLU A 48 15.71 -12.82 -1.90
CA GLU A 48 14.37 -12.66 -2.44
C GLU A 48 13.75 -11.34 -1.95
N VAL A 49 13.34 -10.50 -2.90
CA VAL A 49 12.67 -9.22 -2.64
C VAL A 49 11.25 -9.33 -3.18
N THR A 50 10.29 -9.63 -2.30
CA THR A 50 8.87 -9.50 -2.62
C THR A 50 8.48 -8.03 -2.47
N PHE A 51 7.78 -7.48 -3.45
CA PHE A 51 7.33 -6.09 -3.45
C PHE A 51 5.82 -6.00 -3.63
N ALA A 52 5.21 -5.01 -3.01
CA ALA A 52 3.89 -4.53 -3.38
C ALA A 52 3.97 -3.03 -3.65
N ALA A 53 3.50 -2.62 -4.82
CA ALA A 53 3.40 -1.21 -5.22
C ALA A 53 1.94 -0.88 -5.52
N ARG A 54 1.43 0.18 -4.90
CA ARG A 54 0.08 0.71 -5.18
C ARG A 54 0.21 2.19 -5.49
N TRP A 55 -0.48 2.66 -6.52
CA TRP A 55 -0.42 4.05 -6.96
C TRP A 55 -1.80 4.62 -7.21
N ASP A 56 -1.89 5.93 -7.12
CA ASP A 56 -3.09 6.69 -7.39
C ASP A 56 -2.72 8.02 -8.04
N ARG A 57 -3.51 8.42 -9.04
CA ARG A 57 -3.33 9.64 -9.84
C ARG A 57 -1.94 9.78 -10.48
N ILE A 58 -1.40 8.68 -11.00
CA ILE A 58 -0.32 8.72 -12.00
C ILE A 58 -0.76 7.96 -13.24
N GLY A 59 -0.06 8.15 -14.35
CA GLY A 59 -0.22 7.32 -15.54
C GLY A 59 0.09 5.85 -15.27
N THR A 60 -0.15 4.99 -16.26
CA THR A 60 0.24 3.57 -16.15
C THR A 60 1.75 3.47 -15.97
N PRO A 61 2.26 2.86 -14.88
CA PRO A 61 3.70 2.82 -14.66
C PRO A 61 4.42 2.08 -15.79
N THR A 62 5.42 2.72 -16.38
CA THR A 62 6.29 2.10 -17.39
C THR A 62 7.44 1.34 -16.74
N ALA A 63 7.86 1.78 -15.55
CA ALA A 63 8.88 1.12 -14.75
C ALA A 63 8.71 1.42 -13.25
N VAL A 64 9.16 0.49 -12.42
CA VAL A 64 9.34 0.69 -10.97
C VAL A 64 10.77 0.29 -10.62
N HIS A 65 11.56 1.23 -10.12
CA HIS A 65 12.98 1.03 -9.86
C HIS A 65 13.34 1.36 -8.41
N VAL A 66 14.26 0.58 -7.84
CA VAL A 66 15.01 0.94 -6.63
C VAL A 66 16.36 1.51 -7.04
N HIS A 67 16.71 2.66 -6.49
CA HIS A 67 17.93 3.40 -6.74
C HIS A 67 18.76 3.55 -5.47
N LEU A 68 20.09 3.66 -5.63
CA LEU A 68 21.01 4.04 -4.55
C LEU A 68 21.24 5.56 -4.59
N GLY A 69 20.62 6.30 -3.68
CA GLY A 69 20.75 7.74 -3.59
C GLY A 69 20.09 8.31 -2.33
N ALA A 70 20.80 9.25 -1.68
CA ALA A 70 20.27 9.97 -0.54
C ALA A 70 19.10 10.89 -0.94
N ARG A 71 18.33 11.33 0.05
CA ARG A 71 17.25 12.31 -0.12
C ARG A 71 17.78 13.55 -0.86
N GLY A 72 17.08 13.94 -1.93
CA GLY A 72 17.42 15.14 -2.72
C GLY A 72 18.54 14.94 -3.75
N ALA A 73 19.07 13.72 -3.92
CA ALA A 73 20.05 13.39 -4.94
C ALA A 73 19.56 12.23 -5.82
N ASP A 74 19.87 12.27 -7.11
CA ASP A 74 19.64 11.14 -8.01
C ASP A 74 20.72 10.08 -7.85
N GLY A 75 20.37 8.84 -8.18
CA GLY A 75 21.24 7.68 -8.02
C GLY A 75 21.06 6.63 -9.10
N ASP A 76 22.01 5.71 -9.20
CA ASP A 76 21.95 4.60 -10.15
C ASP A 76 20.78 3.67 -9.85
N VAL A 77 20.14 3.15 -10.89
CA VAL A 77 19.18 2.03 -10.76
C VAL A 77 19.94 0.80 -10.28
N ARG A 78 19.48 0.22 -9.16
CA ARG A 78 20.08 -1.00 -8.57
C ARG A 78 19.17 -2.23 -8.72
N LEU A 79 17.86 -2.04 -8.79
CA LEU A 79 16.91 -3.15 -8.96
C LEU A 79 15.65 -2.70 -9.70
N GLY A 80 15.26 -3.44 -10.73
CA GLY A 80 13.97 -3.28 -11.40
C GLY A 80 12.91 -4.19 -10.80
N LEU A 81 11.86 -3.61 -10.22
CA LEU A 81 10.72 -4.34 -9.68
C LEU A 81 9.68 -4.62 -10.78
N LEU A 82 9.50 -3.65 -11.68
CA LEU A 82 8.60 -3.75 -12.83
C LEU A 82 9.28 -3.14 -14.05
N THR A 83 9.40 -3.92 -15.12
CA THR A 83 10.13 -3.54 -16.35
C THR A 83 9.24 -3.46 -17.58
N THR A 84 7.96 -3.83 -17.46
CA THR A 84 6.96 -3.67 -18.52
C THR A 84 5.67 -3.08 -17.95
N PRO A 85 4.97 -2.23 -18.70
CA PRO A 85 3.72 -1.65 -18.23
C PRO A 85 2.67 -2.71 -17.86
N PRO A 86 1.99 -2.58 -16.72
CA PRO A 86 0.81 -3.38 -16.41
C PRO A 86 -0.39 -2.91 -17.24
N PRO A 87 -1.54 -3.61 -17.19
CA PRO A 87 -2.79 -3.12 -17.79
C PRO A 87 -3.13 -1.72 -17.28
N SER A 88 -3.68 -0.85 -18.14
CA SER A 88 -4.00 0.54 -17.77
C SER A 88 -5.07 0.67 -16.67
N SER A 89 -5.89 -0.37 -16.47
CA SER A 89 -6.82 -0.47 -15.34
C SER A 89 -6.13 -0.75 -14.00
N ALA A 90 -4.86 -1.14 -14.01
CA ALA A 90 -4.10 -1.44 -12.81
C ALA A 90 -3.88 -0.18 -11.95
N ARG A 91 -3.98 -0.39 -10.65
CA ARG A 91 -3.68 0.59 -9.58
C ARG A 91 -2.68 0.02 -8.57
N GLY A 92 -2.26 -1.23 -8.75
CA GLY A 92 -1.21 -1.83 -7.97
C GLY A 92 -0.76 -3.17 -8.55
N VAL A 93 0.47 -3.55 -8.23
CA VAL A 93 1.06 -4.87 -8.55
C VAL A 93 1.82 -5.41 -7.34
N THR A 94 1.87 -6.73 -7.23
CA THR A 94 2.78 -7.44 -6.32
C THR A 94 3.59 -8.47 -7.09
N GLY A 95 4.79 -8.76 -6.62
CA GLY A 95 5.69 -9.69 -7.28
C GLY A 95 6.94 -9.98 -6.46
N THR A 96 7.78 -10.85 -6.99
CA THR A 96 9.05 -11.24 -6.37
C THR A 96 10.19 -11.14 -7.37
N VAL A 97 11.26 -10.45 -6.98
CA VAL A 97 12.52 -10.42 -7.76
C VAL A 97 13.67 -10.95 -6.91
N ARG A 98 14.74 -11.41 -7.56
CA ARG A 98 15.99 -11.78 -6.89
C ARG A 98 17.01 -10.66 -7.04
N ALA A 99 17.65 -10.28 -5.94
CA ALA A 99 18.68 -9.25 -5.91
C ALA A 99 20.07 -9.85 -5.59
N GLY A 100 21.13 -9.11 -5.93
CA GLY A 100 22.50 -9.43 -5.52
C GLY A 100 22.66 -9.33 -4.00
N ASN A 101 23.54 -10.14 -3.42
CA ASN A 101 23.74 -10.17 -1.97
C ASN A 101 24.30 -8.83 -1.44
N ASP A 102 25.19 -8.20 -2.21
CA ASP A 102 25.73 -6.87 -1.95
C ASP A 102 24.64 -5.81 -1.89
N LEU A 103 23.71 -5.83 -2.85
CA LEU A 103 22.58 -4.91 -2.88
C LEU A 103 21.65 -5.14 -1.69
N VAL A 104 21.31 -6.38 -1.37
CA VAL A 104 20.45 -6.69 -0.22
C VAL A 104 21.09 -6.21 1.07
N GLN A 105 22.36 -6.50 1.29
CA GLN A 105 23.08 -6.07 2.49
C GLN A 105 23.10 -4.55 2.62
N ALA A 106 23.39 -3.82 1.54
CA ALA A 106 23.38 -2.36 1.53
C ALA A 106 21.98 -1.80 1.81
N LEU A 107 20.95 -2.33 1.15
CA LEU A 107 19.56 -1.90 1.30
C LEU A 107 19.02 -2.15 2.71
N VAL A 108 19.42 -3.25 3.35
CA VAL A 108 19.04 -3.62 4.72
C VAL A 108 19.78 -2.77 5.76
N ALA A 109 21.06 -2.47 5.51
CA ALA A 109 21.91 -1.71 6.43
C ALA A 109 21.56 -0.22 6.45
N ASP A 110 21.31 0.38 5.30
CA ASP A 110 20.92 1.80 5.18
C ASP A 110 19.76 2.01 4.19
N PRO A 111 18.52 1.70 4.59
CA PRO A 111 17.35 1.92 3.74
C PRO A 111 17.17 3.38 3.33
N ALA A 112 17.58 4.33 4.18
CA ALA A 112 17.43 5.76 3.91
C ALA A 112 18.35 6.25 2.78
N GLY A 113 19.43 5.51 2.49
CA GLY A 113 20.29 5.70 1.33
C GLY A 113 19.69 5.19 0.01
N PHE A 114 18.51 4.57 0.03
CA PHE A 114 17.81 4.09 -1.17
C PHE A 114 16.46 4.76 -1.34
N TYR A 115 16.05 4.88 -2.60
CA TYR A 115 14.71 5.33 -2.97
C TYR A 115 14.09 4.45 -4.02
N VAL A 116 12.77 4.51 -4.10
CA VAL A 116 11.99 3.93 -5.18
C VAL A 116 11.32 5.03 -5.98
N ASN A 117 11.25 4.81 -7.29
CA ASN A 117 10.61 5.69 -8.23
C ASN A 117 9.67 4.90 -9.15
N LEU A 118 8.52 5.48 -9.46
CA LEU A 118 7.60 4.98 -10.49
C LEU A 118 7.65 5.97 -11.66
N HIS A 119 7.88 5.45 -12.86
CA HIS A 119 7.87 6.23 -14.09
C HIS A 119 6.55 6.01 -14.82
N ASP A 120 6.05 7.02 -15.53
CA ASP A 120 4.96 6.85 -16.50
C ASP A 120 5.30 7.54 -17.83
N ALA A 121 4.39 7.47 -18.79
CA ALA A 121 4.62 8.04 -20.12
C ALA A 121 4.77 9.57 -20.12
N ALA A 122 4.12 10.29 -19.20
CA ALA A 122 4.22 11.74 -19.08
C ALA A 122 5.47 12.16 -18.29
N HIS A 123 5.95 11.30 -17.40
CA HIS A 123 7.07 11.55 -16.50
C HIS A 123 8.15 10.46 -16.66
N PRO A 124 8.84 10.38 -17.81
CA PRO A 124 9.84 9.34 -18.06
C PRO A 124 11.05 9.42 -17.12
N LYS A 125 11.28 10.56 -16.47
CA LYS A 125 12.34 10.74 -15.47
C LYS A 125 11.93 10.34 -14.05
N GLY A 126 10.63 10.16 -13.80
CA GLY A 126 10.07 9.81 -12.50
C GLY A 126 8.74 10.55 -12.32
N ALA A 127 7.65 9.82 -12.12
CA ALA A 127 6.34 10.38 -11.79
C ALA A 127 6.24 10.63 -10.29
N VAL A 128 6.70 9.69 -9.47
CA VAL A 128 6.68 9.79 -8.01
C VAL A 128 7.88 9.09 -7.38
N ARG A 129 8.49 9.73 -6.37
CA ARG A 129 9.69 9.26 -5.67
C ARG A 129 9.51 9.22 -4.14
N GLY A 130 10.20 8.30 -3.47
CA GLY A 130 10.23 8.24 -2.00
C GLY A 130 11.39 7.39 -1.46
N GLN A 131 11.98 7.81 -0.34
CA GLN A 131 13.05 7.06 0.34
C GLN A 131 12.46 5.86 1.12
N PHE A 132 13.27 4.82 1.31
CA PHE A 132 12.85 3.69 2.13
C PHE A 132 13.08 3.93 3.63
N HIS A 133 12.15 3.41 4.42
CA HIS A 133 12.21 3.35 5.87
C HIS A 133 12.11 1.90 6.31
N ARG A 134 12.93 1.51 7.30
CA ARG A 134 12.83 0.20 7.93
C ARG A 134 11.62 0.13 8.84
N LEU A 135 10.83 -0.92 8.71
CA LEU A 135 9.74 -1.24 9.63
C LEU A 135 10.25 -2.10 10.79
N SER A 136 9.68 -1.90 11.98
CA SER A 136 9.96 -2.71 13.18
C SER A 136 9.02 -3.91 13.35
N LYS A 137 8.01 -4.04 12.48
CA LYS A 137 7.03 -5.13 12.47
C LYS A 137 6.88 -5.66 11.04
N PRO A 138 6.63 -6.97 10.87
CA PRO A 138 6.17 -7.51 9.60
C PRO A 138 4.87 -6.83 9.15
N VAL A 139 4.68 -6.74 7.84
CA VAL A 139 3.47 -6.18 7.21
C VAL A 139 3.00 -7.08 6.08
N ASP A 140 1.68 -7.12 5.86
CA ASP A 140 1.06 -7.88 4.79
C ASP A 140 1.08 -7.08 3.47
N LEU A 141 1.88 -7.55 2.51
CA LEU A 141 1.96 -6.98 1.17
C LEU A 141 0.64 -7.10 0.40
N GLY A 142 -0.20 -8.09 0.71
CA GLY A 142 -1.57 -8.18 0.22
C GLY A 142 -2.38 -6.97 0.64
N GLY A 143 -2.26 -6.55 1.91
CA GLY A 143 -2.91 -5.34 2.42
C GLY A 143 -2.50 -4.06 1.68
N VAL A 144 -1.23 -3.97 1.26
CA VAL A 144 -0.72 -2.89 0.38
C VAL A 144 -1.38 -2.93 -0.98
N LEU A 145 -1.45 -4.11 -1.59
CA LEU A 145 -2.08 -4.31 -2.89
C LEU A 145 -3.57 -3.97 -2.85
N HIS A 146 -4.30 -4.41 -1.82
CA HIS A 146 -5.74 -4.13 -1.63
C HIS A 146 -6.02 -2.63 -1.43
N GLY A 147 -5.17 -1.97 -0.65
CA GLY A 147 -5.39 -0.59 -0.21
C GLY A 147 -6.42 -0.47 0.92
N GLY A 148 -6.93 0.75 1.13
CA GLY A 148 -7.76 1.08 2.29
C GLY A 148 -9.25 0.75 2.17
N ASP A 149 -9.73 0.40 0.99
CA ASP A 149 -11.15 0.10 0.76
C ASP A 149 -11.47 -1.37 1.02
N GLN A 150 -12.69 -1.67 1.46
CA GLN A 150 -13.13 -3.05 1.67
C GLN A 150 -13.64 -3.71 0.41
N ALA A 151 -13.25 -4.96 0.21
CA ALA A 151 -13.98 -5.86 -0.64
C ALA A 151 -15.34 -6.16 -0.04
N THR A 152 -16.35 -6.32 -0.90
CA THR A 152 -17.66 -6.84 -0.50
C THR A 152 -17.86 -8.27 -0.99
N LEU A 153 -17.03 -8.73 -1.94
CA LEU A 153 -17.08 -10.06 -2.52
C LEU A 153 -15.69 -10.70 -2.51
N SER A 154 -15.66 -12.03 -2.53
CA SER A 154 -14.43 -12.81 -2.66
C SER A 154 -14.56 -13.99 -3.62
N SER A 155 -13.42 -14.55 -4.02
CA SER A 155 -13.37 -15.83 -4.74
C SER A 155 -12.08 -16.56 -4.45
N GLN A 156 -12.15 -17.88 -4.28
CA GLN A 156 -10.99 -18.76 -4.38
C GLN A 156 -11.10 -19.56 -5.66
N ALA A 157 -10.11 -19.42 -6.53
CA ALA A 157 -10.04 -20.07 -7.81
C ALA A 157 -8.92 -21.11 -7.84
N GLY A 158 -9.18 -22.24 -8.50
CA GLY A 158 -8.18 -23.26 -8.80
C GLY A 158 -8.42 -23.85 -10.18
N GLY A 159 -7.44 -24.54 -10.75
CA GLY A 159 -7.55 -25.12 -12.10
C GLY A 159 -8.08 -26.55 -12.13
N GLY A 160 -8.37 -27.13 -10.96
CA GLY A 160 -8.93 -28.47 -10.83
C GLY A 160 -10.41 -28.56 -11.24
N ARG A 161 -10.77 -29.64 -11.94
CA ARG A 161 -12.15 -30.10 -12.24
C ARG A 161 -13.11 -29.03 -12.81
N HIS A 162 -12.69 -28.30 -13.84
CA HIS A 162 -13.60 -27.51 -14.70
C HIS A 162 -13.38 -27.82 -16.18
N VAL A 163 -14.34 -27.47 -17.04
CA VAL A 163 -14.28 -27.70 -18.50
C VAL A 163 -14.19 -26.36 -19.25
N PRO A 164 -13.18 -26.17 -20.13
CA PRO A 164 -12.00 -27.04 -20.34
C PRO A 164 -11.10 -27.08 -19.10
N GLY A 165 -10.23 -28.08 -18.98
CA GLY A 165 -9.31 -28.23 -17.86
C GLY A 165 -8.39 -27.01 -17.69
N GLY A 166 -8.14 -26.64 -16.43
CA GLY A 166 -7.24 -25.55 -16.06
C GLY A 166 -5.86 -26.04 -15.61
N ASP A 167 -5.12 -25.12 -15.01
CA ASP A 167 -3.78 -25.36 -14.47
C ASP A 167 -3.86 -26.04 -13.10
N ALA A 168 -3.37 -27.27 -12.98
CA ALA A 168 -3.70 -28.15 -11.85
C ALA A 168 -3.13 -27.66 -10.50
N ASP A 169 -1.95 -27.03 -10.53
CA ASP A 169 -1.27 -26.41 -9.40
C ASP A 169 -1.65 -24.93 -9.22
N GLY A 170 -2.21 -24.31 -10.26
CA GLY A 170 -2.70 -22.94 -10.25
C GLY A 170 -3.73 -22.63 -9.17
N ARG A 171 -3.50 -21.54 -8.42
CA ARG A 171 -4.44 -20.99 -7.44
C ARG A 171 -4.54 -19.48 -7.60
N ALA A 172 -5.71 -18.92 -7.32
CA ALA A 172 -5.88 -17.47 -7.21
C ALA A 172 -6.91 -17.10 -6.14
N VAL A 173 -6.68 -15.97 -5.49
CA VAL A 173 -7.61 -15.39 -4.52
C VAL A 173 -8.01 -14.00 -5.01
N TRP A 174 -9.32 -13.76 -5.02
CA TRP A 174 -9.90 -12.52 -5.48
C TRP A 174 -10.63 -11.79 -4.37
N TRP A 175 -10.53 -10.47 -4.42
CA TRP A 175 -11.29 -9.51 -3.62
C TRP A 175 -11.92 -8.52 -4.58
N LEU A 176 -13.24 -8.35 -4.51
CA LEU A 176 -13.95 -7.45 -5.41
C LEU A 176 -14.89 -6.54 -4.63
N ARG A 177 -15.05 -5.32 -5.15
CA ARG A 177 -16.04 -4.35 -4.69
C ARG A 177 -16.76 -3.79 -5.93
N PRO A 178 -17.85 -4.41 -6.38
CA PRO A 178 -18.78 -3.75 -7.31
C PRO A 178 -19.41 -2.54 -6.62
N GLY A 179 -19.52 -1.42 -7.33
CA GLY A 179 -20.17 -0.22 -6.81
C GLY A 179 -20.26 0.88 -7.85
N GLY A 180 -21.42 1.54 -7.92
CA GLY A 180 -21.71 2.51 -8.97
C GLY A 180 -21.50 1.88 -10.35
N SER A 181 -20.74 2.54 -11.21
CA SER A 181 -20.38 2.10 -12.57
C SER A 181 -19.01 1.43 -12.65
N SER A 182 -18.57 0.72 -11.61
CA SER A 182 -17.25 0.08 -11.61
C SER A 182 -17.17 -1.16 -10.73
N ILE A 183 -16.13 -1.97 -10.98
CA ILE A 183 -15.69 -3.04 -10.09
C ILE A 183 -14.24 -2.76 -9.74
N ALA A 184 -13.98 -2.42 -8.48
CA ALA A 184 -12.62 -2.49 -7.94
C ALA A 184 -12.28 -3.95 -7.66
N TYR A 185 -11.07 -4.38 -8.00
CA TYR A 185 -10.62 -5.75 -7.79
C TYR A 185 -9.19 -5.78 -7.28
N THR A 186 -8.88 -6.86 -6.57
CA THR A 186 -7.51 -7.33 -6.34
C THR A 186 -7.49 -8.83 -6.57
N VAL A 187 -6.43 -9.30 -7.20
CA VAL A 187 -6.15 -10.73 -7.34
C VAL A 187 -4.69 -11.00 -7.05
N SER A 188 -4.44 -12.09 -6.33
CA SER A 188 -3.13 -12.71 -6.21
C SER A 188 -3.21 -14.16 -6.65
N TRP A 189 -2.10 -14.69 -7.15
CA TRP A 189 -2.05 -16.06 -7.66
C TRP A 189 -0.69 -16.72 -7.41
N SER A 190 -0.69 -18.04 -7.49
CA SER A 190 0.51 -18.89 -7.41
C SER A 190 0.35 -20.11 -8.32
N GLY A 191 1.48 -20.72 -8.69
CA GLY A 191 1.50 -21.90 -9.56
C GLY A 191 0.89 -21.62 -10.95
N LEU A 192 1.07 -20.41 -11.47
CA LEU A 192 0.59 -20.05 -12.81
C LEU A 192 1.74 -19.53 -13.66
N GLY A 193 1.72 -19.87 -14.94
CA GLY A 193 2.50 -19.19 -15.96
C GLY A 193 2.05 -17.73 -16.17
N ARG A 194 2.50 -17.12 -17.27
CA ARG A 194 2.25 -15.71 -17.56
C ARG A 194 0.75 -15.42 -17.72
N VAL A 195 0.16 -14.75 -16.73
CA VAL A 195 -1.26 -14.38 -16.69
C VAL A 195 -1.57 -13.34 -17.77
N SER A 196 -2.59 -13.60 -18.58
CA SER A 196 -2.96 -12.83 -19.76
C SER A 196 -4.30 -12.09 -19.64
N ALA A 197 -5.20 -12.53 -18.76
CA ALA A 197 -6.45 -11.82 -18.50
C ALA A 197 -7.10 -12.25 -17.18
N GLY A 198 -7.88 -11.35 -16.60
CA GLY A 198 -8.79 -11.62 -15.50
C GLY A 198 -10.21 -11.24 -15.88
N ARG A 199 -11.15 -12.16 -15.70
CA ARG A 199 -12.54 -11.99 -16.13
C ARG A 199 -13.54 -12.42 -15.08
N LEU A 200 -14.70 -11.78 -15.12
CA LEU A 200 -15.89 -12.23 -14.43
C LEU A 200 -16.89 -12.78 -15.44
N HIS A 201 -17.46 -13.94 -15.14
CA HIS A 201 -18.46 -14.60 -15.96
C HIS A 201 -19.76 -14.80 -15.19
N LYS A 202 -20.89 -14.84 -15.90
CA LYS A 202 -22.17 -15.27 -15.35
C LYS A 202 -22.43 -16.72 -15.71
N GLY A 203 -22.49 -17.61 -14.73
CA GLY A 203 -22.70 -19.04 -14.96
C GLY A 203 -22.83 -19.82 -13.66
N ALA A 204 -23.64 -20.89 -13.71
CA ALA A 204 -23.72 -21.85 -12.62
C ALA A 204 -22.38 -22.58 -12.42
N PRO A 205 -22.06 -23.06 -11.20
CA PRO A 205 -20.86 -23.86 -10.95
C PRO A 205 -20.68 -24.98 -11.98
N GLY A 206 -19.47 -25.07 -12.56
CA GLY A 206 -19.11 -26.10 -13.54
C GLY A 206 -19.57 -25.85 -14.99
N ARG A 207 -20.29 -24.75 -15.27
CA ARG A 207 -20.69 -24.37 -16.65
C ARG A 207 -20.00 -23.10 -17.09
N SER A 208 -19.40 -23.11 -18.29
CA SER A 208 -18.87 -21.90 -18.91
C SER A 208 -20.01 -20.93 -19.23
N GLY A 209 -19.82 -19.67 -18.86
CA GLY A 209 -20.82 -18.61 -18.98
C GLY A 209 -20.32 -17.39 -19.77
N ALA A 210 -21.22 -16.47 -20.10
CA ALA A 210 -20.86 -15.23 -20.79
C ALA A 210 -19.96 -14.35 -19.91
N VAL A 211 -18.98 -13.69 -20.53
CA VAL A 211 -18.16 -12.66 -19.86
C VAL A 211 -19.07 -11.47 -19.52
N VAL A 212 -19.06 -11.04 -18.27
CA VAL A 212 -19.81 -9.87 -17.80
C VAL A 212 -18.91 -8.68 -17.45
N ALA A 213 -17.63 -8.92 -17.18
CA ALA A 213 -16.64 -7.88 -17.01
C ALA A 213 -15.22 -8.41 -17.36
N ASP A 214 -14.49 -7.65 -18.16
CA ASP A 214 -13.03 -7.79 -18.27
C ASP A 214 -12.39 -6.96 -17.14
N LEU A 215 -11.83 -7.64 -16.14
CA LEU A 215 -11.20 -6.99 -15.00
C LEU A 215 -9.84 -6.40 -15.43
N PHE A 216 -9.07 -7.18 -16.17
CA PHE A 216 -7.87 -6.71 -16.86
C PHE A 216 -7.50 -7.60 -18.06
N ALA A 217 -6.70 -7.05 -18.97
CA ALA A 217 -6.15 -7.77 -20.11
C ALA A 217 -4.67 -7.40 -20.30
N ALA A 218 -3.84 -8.41 -20.52
CA ALA A 218 -2.43 -8.33 -20.86
C ALA A 218 -2.17 -9.31 -22.01
N ALA A 219 -2.39 -8.86 -23.25
CA ALA A 219 -2.39 -9.74 -24.44
C ALA A 219 -1.08 -10.54 -24.61
N ARG A 220 0.04 -9.97 -24.17
CA ARG A 220 1.37 -10.62 -24.21
C ARG A 220 1.72 -11.36 -22.92
N GLY A 221 0.82 -11.44 -21.94
CA GLY A 221 1.08 -11.91 -20.58
C GLY A 221 1.74 -10.84 -19.70
N LEU A 222 1.43 -10.84 -18.41
CA LEU A 222 2.17 -10.09 -17.40
C LEU A 222 3.61 -10.63 -17.27
N PRO A 223 4.54 -9.86 -16.69
CA PRO A 223 5.86 -10.35 -16.29
C PRO A 223 5.75 -11.57 -15.36
N GLU A 224 6.68 -12.52 -15.48
CA GLU A 224 6.69 -13.73 -14.66
C GLU A 224 6.90 -13.44 -13.17
N ASN A 225 7.59 -12.35 -12.85
CA ASN A 225 7.81 -11.94 -11.48
C ASN A 225 6.55 -11.38 -10.80
N VAL A 226 5.50 -11.04 -11.56
CA VAL A 226 4.24 -10.49 -11.03
C VAL A 226 3.31 -11.62 -10.61
N THR A 227 2.85 -11.56 -9.37
CA THR A 227 1.98 -12.57 -8.73
C THR A 227 0.66 -11.99 -8.23
N GLY A 228 0.38 -10.73 -8.55
CA GLY A 228 -0.92 -10.12 -8.27
C GLY A 228 -1.08 -8.73 -8.86
N VAL A 229 -2.33 -8.34 -9.07
CA VAL A 229 -2.73 -7.04 -9.63
C VAL A 229 -3.96 -6.53 -8.88
N ALA A 230 -3.98 -5.24 -8.59
CA ALA A 230 -5.18 -4.51 -8.19
C ALA A 230 -5.56 -3.50 -9.26
N GLY A 231 -6.85 -3.21 -9.40
CA GLY A 231 -7.33 -2.25 -10.39
C GLY A 231 -8.80 -1.91 -10.23
N VAL A 232 -9.28 -1.06 -11.14
CA VAL A 232 -10.70 -0.71 -11.25
C VAL A 232 -11.09 -0.82 -12.71
N THR A 233 -12.16 -1.58 -12.98
CA THR A 233 -12.72 -1.70 -14.34
C THR A 233 -14.10 -1.05 -14.39
N PRO A 234 -14.44 -0.29 -15.44
CA PRO A 234 -15.78 0.26 -15.62
C PRO A 234 -16.77 -0.85 -15.98
N VAL A 235 -17.99 -0.76 -15.43
CA VAL A 235 -19.16 -1.59 -15.81
C VAL A 235 -20.41 -0.72 -15.75
N SER A 236 -21.54 -1.17 -16.31
CA SER A 236 -22.80 -0.46 -16.08
C SER A 236 -23.28 -0.66 -14.64
N ALA A 237 -24.01 0.32 -14.09
CA ALA A 237 -24.54 0.26 -12.73
C ALA A 237 -25.38 -1.01 -12.50
N GLY A 238 -26.26 -1.35 -13.44
CA GLY A 238 -27.05 -2.58 -13.36
C GLY A 238 -26.21 -3.87 -13.39
N VAL A 239 -25.02 -3.88 -14.01
CA VAL A 239 -24.12 -5.05 -13.91
C VAL A 239 -23.54 -5.15 -12.50
N ALA A 240 -23.03 -4.05 -11.94
CA ALA A 240 -22.50 -4.01 -10.58
C ALA A 240 -23.55 -4.43 -9.54
N GLU A 241 -24.76 -3.89 -9.64
CA GLU A 241 -25.89 -4.23 -8.76
C GLU A 241 -26.27 -5.71 -8.84
N ARG A 242 -26.37 -6.28 -10.04
CA ARG A 242 -26.71 -7.72 -10.19
C ARG A 242 -25.63 -8.65 -9.67
N ILE A 243 -24.35 -8.26 -9.76
CA ILE A 243 -23.24 -9.03 -9.19
C ILE A 243 -23.31 -8.96 -7.66
N ALA A 244 -23.50 -7.77 -7.10
CA ALA A 244 -23.61 -7.58 -5.65
C ALA A 244 -24.83 -8.30 -5.05
N ALA A 245 -25.97 -8.29 -5.73
CA ALA A 245 -27.22 -8.89 -5.25
C ALA A 245 -27.22 -10.43 -5.30
N LYS A 246 -26.47 -11.04 -6.23
CA LYS A 246 -26.45 -12.50 -6.41
C LYS A 246 -25.05 -12.99 -6.84
N PRO A 247 -24.05 -12.90 -5.96
CA PRO A 247 -22.66 -13.21 -6.32
C PRO A 247 -22.46 -14.67 -6.72
N ASP A 248 -23.19 -15.61 -6.12
CA ASP A 248 -23.12 -17.04 -6.42
C ASP A 248 -23.53 -17.42 -7.86
N ALA A 249 -24.16 -16.52 -8.60
CA ALA A 249 -24.46 -16.68 -10.03
C ALA A 249 -23.28 -16.37 -10.96
N TYR A 250 -22.14 -15.99 -10.40
CA TYR A 250 -20.95 -15.56 -11.13
C TYR A 250 -19.70 -16.30 -10.67
N TYR A 251 -18.68 -16.32 -11.53
CA TYR A 251 -17.38 -16.89 -11.20
C TYR A 251 -16.24 -16.04 -11.78
N THR A 252 -15.13 -16.02 -11.06
CA THR A 252 -13.87 -15.42 -11.50
C THR A 252 -13.08 -16.40 -12.36
N ASN A 253 -12.31 -15.88 -13.29
CA ASN A 253 -11.47 -16.67 -14.18
C ASN A 253 -10.16 -15.92 -14.45
N LEU A 254 -9.02 -16.56 -14.21
CA LEU A 254 -7.72 -16.09 -14.73
C LEU A 254 -7.34 -16.90 -15.94
N HIS A 255 -6.81 -16.24 -16.95
CA HIS A 255 -6.26 -16.85 -18.14
C HIS A 255 -4.74 -16.67 -18.12
N THR A 256 -4.01 -17.67 -18.59
CA THR A 256 -2.57 -17.55 -18.90
C THR A 256 -2.36 -17.64 -20.40
N LEU A 257 -1.11 -17.53 -20.86
CA LEU A 257 -0.78 -17.78 -22.27
C LEU A 257 -0.99 -19.26 -22.65
N ASP A 258 -0.79 -20.18 -21.69
CA ASP A 258 -0.92 -21.62 -21.89
C ASP A 258 -2.38 -22.08 -21.76
N PHE A 259 -3.15 -21.47 -20.86
CA PHE A 259 -4.56 -21.79 -20.61
C PHE A 259 -5.47 -20.65 -21.07
N ARG A 260 -5.60 -20.47 -22.40
CA ARG A 260 -6.44 -19.41 -23.00
C ARG A 260 -7.92 -19.55 -22.67
N GLY A 261 -8.40 -20.77 -22.40
CA GLY A 261 -9.76 -21.05 -21.93
C GLY A 261 -10.00 -20.69 -20.45
N GLY A 262 -8.95 -20.40 -19.69
CA GLY A 262 -8.99 -20.16 -18.25
C GLY A 262 -8.10 -21.16 -17.53
N ALA A 263 -7.07 -20.65 -16.85
CA ALA A 263 -6.14 -21.40 -16.02
C ALA A 263 -6.77 -21.77 -14.68
N VAL A 264 -7.46 -20.84 -14.02
CA VAL A 264 -8.11 -21.08 -12.72
C VAL A 264 -9.47 -20.41 -12.67
N ARG A 265 -10.45 -21.07 -12.05
CA ARG A 265 -11.81 -20.56 -11.89
C ARG A 265 -12.31 -20.75 -10.46
N GLY A 266 -13.15 -19.83 -10.00
CA GLY A 266 -13.75 -19.89 -8.65
C GLY A 266 -15.09 -19.18 -8.59
N PRO A 267 -16.11 -19.73 -7.89
CA PRO A 267 -17.38 -19.02 -7.69
C PRO A 267 -17.16 -17.73 -6.89
N LEU A 268 -17.97 -16.71 -7.15
CA LEU A 268 -18.02 -15.52 -6.30
C LEU A 268 -18.82 -15.81 -5.03
N SER A 269 -18.35 -15.26 -3.92
CA SER A 269 -18.98 -15.30 -2.60
C SER A 269 -19.36 -13.89 -2.14
N GLY A 270 -20.50 -13.77 -1.47
CA GLY A 270 -20.93 -12.55 -0.77
C GLY A 270 -20.21 -12.32 0.56
N GLU A 271 -19.41 -13.29 1.00
CA GLU A 271 -18.59 -13.19 2.22
C GLU A 271 -17.15 -12.83 1.84
N PRO A 272 -16.70 -11.57 2.03
CA PRO A 272 -15.33 -11.17 1.72
C PRO A 272 -14.35 -11.79 2.71
N PHE A 273 -13.14 -12.13 2.25
CA PHE A 273 -12.07 -12.50 3.19
C PHE A 273 -11.59 -11.25 3.92
N THR A 274 -11.50 -11.32 5.25
CA THR A 274 -10.81 -10.31 6.04
C THR A 274 -9.34 -10.29 5.66
N HIS A 275 -8.82 -9.11 5.35
CA HIS A 275 -7.40 -8.89 5.07
C HIS A 275 -6.93 -7.62 5.80
N PRO A 276 -5.65 -7.55 6.21
CA PRO A 276 -5.03 -6.30 6.64
C PRO A 276 -5.16 -5.25 5.53
N ARG A 277 -5.21 -3.97 5.91
CA ARG A 277 -5.34 -2.87 4.95
C ARG A 277 -4.14 -1.96 5.06
N ALA A 278 -3.63 -1.53 3.92
CA ALA A 278 -2.73 -0.40 3.86
C ALA A 278 -3.48 0.85 3.42
N LEU A 279 -3.24 1.97 4.10
CA LEU A 279 -3.88 3.23 3.80
C LEU A 279 -2.83 4.35 3.82
N THR A 280 -2.86 5.20 2.81
CA THR A 280 -2.23 6.53 2.88
C THR A 280 -3.30 7.58 3.11
N ALA A 281 -3.11 8.40 4.15
CA ALA A 281 -3.98 9.51 4.52
C ALA A 281 -3.14 10.78 4.73
N GLU A 282 -3.25 11.70 3.78
CA GLU A 282 -2.59 13.00 3.84
C GLU A 282 -3.25 13.92 4.90
N VAL A 283 -2.43 14.75 5.55
CA VAL A 283 -2.92 15.80 6.45
C VAL A 283 -3.59 16.88 5.61
N LEU A 284 -4.89 17.10 5.83
CA LEU A 284 -5.65 18.15 5.16
C LEU A 284 -5.53 19.48 5.92
N ARG A 285 -5.54 19.41 7.26
CA ARG A 285 -5.31 20.53 8.16
C ARG A 285 -4.55 20.01 9.38
N GLY A 286 -3.40 20.59 9.69
CA GLY A 286 -2.56 20.14 10.79
C GLY A 286 -1.85 21.30 11.50
N SER A 287 -1.72 21.21 12.81
CA SER A 287 -0.86 22.07 13.61
C SER A 287 -0.11 21.26 14.67
N GLN A 288 1.20 21.44 14.71
CA GLN A 288 2.01 21.06 15.86
C GLN A 288 1.79 22.10 16.96
N ILE A 289 1.63 21.65 18.19
CA ILE A 289 1.37 22.51 19.34
C ILE A 289 2.59 22.41 20.25
N TYR A 290 3.14 23.55 20.60
CA TYR A 290 4.30 23.69 21.47
C TYR A 290 3.94 24.51 22.70
N ALA A 291 4.47 24.12 23.85
CA ALA A 291 4.42 24.91 25.08
C ALA A 291 5.81 25.44 25.42
N CYS A 292 5.86 26.64 25.98
CA CYS A 292 7.09 27.16 26.53
C CYS A 292 7.42 26.47 27.86
N THR A 293 8.49 25.67 27.89
CA THR A 293 8.91 24.90 29.07
C THR A 293 10.39 25.17 29.42
N PRO A 294 10.80 24.92 30.68
CA PRO A 294 12.21 24.96 31.05
C PRO A 294 13.06 24.01 30.19
N LEU A 295 14.26 24.45 29.79
CA LEU A 295 15.22 23.64 29.05
C LEU A 295 16.27 23.02 30.00
N PRO A 296 16.83 21.84 29.68
CA PRO A 296 17.87 21.21 30.50
C PRO A 296 19.12 22.07 30.70
N ALA A 297 19.46 22.91 29.71
CA ALA A 297 20.60 23.81 29.75
C ALA A 297 20.31 25.15 30.47
N GLY A 298 19.13 25.29 31.09
CA GLY A 298 18.64 26.55 31.64
C GLY A 298 17.87 27.39 30.63
N GLY A 299 17.06 28.33 31.12
CA GLY A 299 16.15 29.13 30.30
C GLY A 299 14.89 28.37 29.87
N HIS A 300 14.12 28.96 28.96
CA HIS A 300 12.87 28.40 28.45
C HIS A 300 12.89 28.32 26.93
N GLY A 301 12.28 27.27 26.38
CA GLY A 301 12.13 27.05 24.95
C GLY A 301 10.86 26.27 24.64
N PHE A 302 10.46 26.28 23.38
CA PHE A 302 9.27 25.55 22.94
C PHE A 302 9.53 24.04 22.87
N THR A 303 8.76 23.26 23.63
CA THR A 303 8.76 21.79 23.58
C THR A 303 7.39 21.27 23.17
N GLN A 304 7.35 20.04 22.66
CA GLN A 304 6.15 19.46 22.08
C GLN A 304 5.06 19.31 23.16
N LEU A 305 3.94 20.00 22.98
CA LEU A 305 2.74 19.86 23.80
C LEU A 305 1.73 18.90 23.15
N GLY A 306 1.61 18.91 21.82
CA GLY A 306 0.67 18.00 21.15
C GLY A 306 0.50 18.29 19.67
N VAL A 307 -0.60 17.82 19.12
CA VAL A 307 -0.96 18.00 17.71
C VAL A 307 -2.47 18.11 17.59
N THR A 308 -2.92 18.85 16.58
CA THR A 308 -4.29 18.74 16.07
C THR A 308 -4.18 18.56 14.57
N ALA A 309 -4.68 17.46 14.04
CA ALA A 309 -4.78 17.30 12.60
C ALA A 309 -6.02 16.52 12.17
N ARG A 310 -6.56 16.92 11.01
CA ARG A 310 -7.58 16.19 10.27
C ARG A 310 -6.92 15.66 9.00
N LEU A 311 -6.89 14.34 8.87
CA LEU A 311 -6.34 13.64 7.72
C LEU A 311 -7.47 13.29 6.73
N ARG A 312 -7.09 12.89 5.52
CA ARG A 312 -8.01 12.30 4.54
C ARG A 312 -8.76 11.11 5.13
N ARG A 313 -9.95 10.84 4.59
CA ARG A 313 -10.95 9.88 5.13
C ARG A 313 -11.50 10.27 6.50
N GLY A 314 -11.25 11.49 6.94
CA GLY A 314 -11.79 12.02 8.17
C GLY A 314 -11.18 11.40 9.42
N ILE A 315 -9.89 11.05 9.36
CA ILE A 315 -9.16 10.56 10.53
C ILE A 315 -8.70 11.77 11.35
N ASP A 316 -9.03 11.80 12.64
CA ASP A 316 -8.51 12.78 13.58
C ASP A 316 -7.22 12.30 14.21
N HIS A 317 -6.25 13.20 14.33
CA HIS A 317 -4.96 12.94 14.96
C HIS A 317 -4.69 13.93 16.09
N SER A 318 -4.42 13.39 17.27
CA SER A 318 -4.16 14.13 18.51
C SER A 318 -3.21 13.36 19.41
N PHE A 319 -2.95 13.88 20.62
CA PHE A 319 -2.30 13.12 21.69
C PHE A 319 -3.37 12.64 22.67
N VAL A 320 -3.19 11.46 23.26
CA VAL A 320 -4.09 10.97 24.32
C VAL A 320 -4.10 11.92 25.51
N THR A 321 -2.92 12.34 25.94
CA THR A 321 -2.70 13.35 26.97
C THR A 321 -1.69 14.35 26.41
N PRO A 322 -2.01 15.66 26.33
CA PRO A 322 -1.03 16.66 25.91
C PRO A 322 0.27 16.60 26.73
N GLY A 323 1.41 16.70 26.05
CA GLY A 323 2.76 16.75 26.63
C GLY A 323 3.35 15.41 27.05
N SER A 324 2.52 14.40 27.35
CA SER A 324 3.00 13.14 27.95
C SER A 324 2.38 11.86 27.39
N GLY A 325 1.23 11.94 26.73
CA GLY A 325 0.54 10.78 26.16
C GLY A 325 1.03 10.45 24.75
N PRO A 326 0.82 9.21 24.28
CA PRO A 326 1.17 8.84 22.92
C PRO A 326 0.28 9.58 21.90
N PRO A 327 0.77 9.79 20.66
CA PRO A 327 -0.08 10.16 19.54
C PRO A 327 -1.17 9.10 19.30
N GLN A 328 -2.33 9.54 18.85
CA GLN A 328 -3.45 8.68 18.46
C GLN A 328 -4.09 9.13 17.14
N TRP A 329 -4.71 8.18 16.44
CA TRP A 329 -5.49 8.39 15.23
C TRP A 329 -6.84 7.71 15.37
N ILE A 330 -7.92 8.43 15.07
CA ILE A 330 -9.30 7.98 15.26
C ILE A 330 -10.05 8.16 13.94
N ALA A 331 -10.56 7.08 13.37
CA ALA A 331 -11.35 7.10 12.14
C ALA A 331 -12.86 7.26 12.45
N PRO A 332 -13.68 7.72 11.48
CA PRO A 332 -15.12 7.90 11.68
C PRO A 332 -15.89 6.61 11.97
N ASP A 333 -15.33 5.45 11.61
CA ASP A 333 -15.91 4.13 11.88
C ASP A 333 -15.61 3.62 13.31
N GLY A 334 -14.97 4.44 14.14
CA GLY A 334 -14.62 4.10 15.53
C GLY A 334 -13.35 3.26 15.67
N SER A 335 -12.71 2.84 14.56
CA SER A 335 -11.37 2.25 14.62
C SER A 335 -10.35 3.32 15.01
N ALA A 336 -9.41 2.96 15.88
CA ALA A 336 -8.40 3.89 16.36
C ALA A 336 -7.11 3.17 16.74
N VAL A 337 -6.00 3.88 16.64
CA VAL A 337 -4.65 3.38 16.99
C VAL A 337 -3.87 4.44 17.76
N ARG A 338 -2.97 3.99 18.64
CA ARG A 338 -1.96 4.80 19.33
C ARG A 338 -0.58 4.44 18.81
N GLY A 339 0.30 5.42 18.72
CA GLY A 339 1.64 5.25 18.14
C GLY A 339 2.75 5.36 19.17
N SER A 340 3.78 4.52 19.01
CA SER A 340 5.04 4.59 19.75
C SER A 340 6.18 4.80 18.76
N VAL A 341 6.94 5.89 18.90
CA VAL A 341 8.01 6.22 17.94
C VAL A 341 9.12 5.18 17.99
N VAL A 342 9.47 4.66 16.80
CA VAL A 342 10.55 3.68 16.59
C VAL A 342 11.78 4.40 16.04
N THR A 343 11.59 5.16 14.96
CA THR A 343 12.67 5.94 14.34
C THR A 343 12.25 7.39 14.13
N ARG A 344 13.25 8.27 14.15
CA ARG A 344 13.12 9.68 13.78
C ARG A 344 14.14 10.00 12.71
N THR A 345 13.67 10.35 11.52
CA THR A 345 14.52 10.74 10.39
C THR A 345 14.42 12.25 10.19
N PRO A 346 15.53 13.01 10.30
CA PRO A 346 15.51 14.45 10.01
C PRO A 346 15.00 14.75 8.60
N ASN A 347 14.18 15.80 8.45
CA ASN A 347 13.68 16.25 7.15
C ASN A 347 13.88 17.78 6.96
N GLY A 348 15.12 18.22 7.17
CA GLY A 348 15.51 19.62 7.03
C GLY A 348 14.73 20.55 7.98
N GLY A 349 14.19 21.65 7.44
CA GLY A 349 13.41 22.65 8.19
C GLY A 349 11.98 22.22 8.55
N HIS A 350 11.65 20.95 8.42
CA HIS A 350 10.34 20.37 8.74
C HIS A 350 10.43 19.41 9.91
N ILE A 351 9.29 19.11 10.54
CA ILE A 351 9.25 18.05 11.56
C ILE A 351 9.79 16.72 11.01
N PRO A 352 10.46 15.90 11.84
CA PRO A 352 11.06 14.66 11.37
C PRO A 352 10.02 13.70 10.82
N GLU A 353 10.43 12.91 9.85
CA GLU A 353 9.68 11.73 9.46
C GLU A 353 9.80 10.66 10.55
N LEU A 354 8.75 9.87 10.72
CA LEU A 354 8.67 8.88 11.79
C LEU A 354 8.27 7.52 11.25
N VAL A 355 8.84 6.47 11.83
CA VAL A 355 8.21 5.14 11.88
C VAL A 355 7.71 4.94 13.31
N LEU A 356 6.48 4.48 13.47
CA LEU A 356 5.86 4.21 14.75
C LEU A 356 5.22 2.81 14.78
N ASP A 357 5.45 2.09 15.88
CA ASP A 357 4.65 0.92 16.21
C ASP A 357 3.23 1.37 16.57
N ALA A 358 2.23 0.67 16.04
CA ALA A 358 0.82 0.98 16.27
C ALA A 358 0.18 -0.04 17.22
N ALA A 359 -0.58 0.47 18.18
CA ALA A 359 -1.41 -0.33 19.08
C ALA A 359 -2.89 0.04 18.89
N GLN A 360 -3.75 -0.96 18.67
CA GLN A 360 -5.19 -0.75 18.57
C GLN A 360 -5.72 -0.09 19.86
N ALA A 361 -6.54 0.96 19.70
CA ALA A 361 -7.13 1.72 20.79
C ALA A 361 -8.64 1.92 20.66
N GLY A 362 -9.23 1.54 19.52
CA GLY A 362 -10.66 1.64 19.24
C GLY A 362 -11.25 0.30 18.80
N ALA A 363 -12.25 0.36 17.93
CA ALA A 363 -12.91 -0.82 17.38
C ALA A 363 -11.92 -1.79 16.71
N GLY A 364 -12.13 -3.10 16.90
CA GLY A 364 -11.32 -4.18 16.30
C GLY A 364 -11.63 -4.48 14.84
N THR A 365 -12.52 -3.70 14.23
CA THR A 365 -12.83 -3.69 12.80
C THR A 365 -12.84 -2.25 12.30
N GLY A 366 -12.64 -2.05 11.00
CA GLY A 366 -12.64 -0.72 10.39
C GLY A 366 -11.30 -0.35 9.75
N LEU A 367 -11.17 0.92 9.41
CA LEU A 367 -10.10 1.47 8.59
C LEU A 367 -8.71 1.32 9.23
N LEU A 368 -8.62 1.48 10.56
CA LEU A 368 -7.37 1.47 11.31
C LEU A 368 -7.17 0.20 12.16
N ALA A 369 -8.16 -0.70 12.19
CA ALA A 369 -8.19 -1.82 13.13
C ALA A 369 -7.02 -2.82 12.98
N HIS A 370 -6.46 -2.93 11.77
CA HIS A 370 -5.36 -3.86 11.49
C HIS A 370 -3.99 -3.17 11.42
N ALA A 371 -3.90 -1.86 11.63
CA ALA A 371 -2.62 -1.17 11.52
C ALA A 371 -1.70 -1.56 12.69
N THR A 372 -0.51 -2.06 12.35
CA THR A 372 0.58 -2.42 13.27
C THR A 372 1.78 -1.48 13.12
N GLN A 373 1.85 -0.75 12.01
CA GLN A 373 2.87 0.24 11.68
C GLN A 373 2.22 1.53 11.18
N ILE A 374 2.80 2.67 11.58
CA ILE A 374 2.43 3.99 11.07
C ILE A 374 3.71 4.69 10.63
N LEU A 375 3.72 5.22 9.41
CA LEU A 375 4.77 6.10 8.94
C LEU A 375 4.22 7.51 8.81
N ARG A 376 4.94 8.51 9.32
CA ARG A 376 4.71 9.93 9.03
C ARG A 376 5.80 10.39 8.07
N LEU A 377 5.47 10.53 6.80
CA LEU A 377 6.42 10.80 5.71
C LEU A 377 6.05 12.10 5.00
N ASN A 378 6.94 12.58 4.12
CA ASN A 378 6.69 13.76 3.27
C ASN A 378 6.26 14.98 4.10
N THR A 379 6.93 15.20 5.24
CA THR A 379 6.57 16.24 6.19
C THR A 379 6.89 17.63 5.65
N THR A 380 6.01 18.59 5.91
CA THR A 380 6.22 20.01 5.61
C THR A 380 5.85 20.85 6.84
N GLY A 381 6.64 21.89 7.10
CA GLY A 381 6.42 22.79 8.24
C GLY A 381 6.48 22.10 9.60
N GLY A 382 5.75 22.68 10.56
CA GLY A 382 5.55 22.15 11.91
C GLY A 382 6.71 22.33 12.89
N THR A 383 7.89 22.80 12.47
CA THR A 383 9.06 22.95 13.35
C THR A 383 8.78 23.93 14.49
N ALA A 384 9.25 23.61 15.69
CA ALA A 384 9.12 24.48 16.86
C ALA A 384 9.71 25.88 16.58
N PRO A 385 9.08 26.97 17.05
CA PRO A 385 9.68 28.30 16.94
C PRO A 385 11.04 28.34 17.64
N ALA A 386 12.01 28.98 17.00
CA ALA A 386 13.35 29.14 17.55
C ALA A 386 13.39 30.25 18.61
N GLY A 387 14.35 30.15 19.54
CA GLY A 387 14.64 31.18 20.54
C GLY A 387 13.94 30.97 21.88
N ALA A 388 14.18 31.93 22.78
CA ALA A 388 13.57 31.94 24.11
C ALA A 388 12.07 32.26 24.00
N CYS A 389 11.31 31.77 24.98
CA CYS A 389 9.87 31.99 25.06
C CYS A 389 9.45 32.40 26.47
N VAL A 390 8.23 32.93 26.60
CA VAL A 390 7.65 33.30 27.89
C VAL A 390 6.90 32.10 28.48
N PRO A 391 7.18 31.68 29.72
CA PRO A 391 6.46 30.57 30.36
C PRO A 391 4.93 30.73 30.28
N GLY A 392 4.23 29.63 30.01
CA GLY A 392 2.77 29.64 29.84
C GLY A 392 2.29 30.03 28.43
N THR A 393 3.19 30.43 27.52
CA THR A 393 2.82 30.65 26.11
C THR A 393 2.77 29.33 25.34
N GLU A 394 1.83 29.27 24.38
CA GLU A 394 1.73 28.20 23.40
C GLU A 394 1.98 28.74 21.99
N ALA A 395 2.56 27.90 21.13
CA ALA A 395 2.67 28.17 19.71
C ALA A 395 2.01 27.04 18.92
N ARG A 396 1.25 27.42 17.88
CA ARG A 396 0.66 26.49 16.91
C ARG A 396 1.34 26.70 15.57
N VAL A 397 2.04 25.67 15.09
CA VAL A 397 2.78 25.74 13.82
C VAL A 397 2.11 24.83 12.79
N PRO A 398 1.61 25.36 11.67
CA PRO A 398 1.01 24.55 10.61
C PRO A 398 1.98 23.49 10.08
N TYR A 399 1.46 22.30 9.79
CA TYR A 399 2.25 21.22 9.19
C TYR A 399 1.41 20.37 8.23
N GLY A 400 2.09 19.75 7.27
CA GLY A 400 1.59 18.70 6.40
C GLY A 400 2.41 17.42 6.53
N ALA A 401 1.81 16.28 6.20
CA ALA A 401 2.47 14.98 6.13
C ALA A 401 1.58 13.96 5.42
N ASP A 402 2.19 12.87 4.97
CA ASP A 402 1.50 11.64 4.60
C ASP A 402 1.60 10.63 5.74
N TYR A 403 0.44 10.20 6.25
CA TYR A 403 0.39 9.08 7.17
C TYR A 403 0.10 7.80 6.41
N VAL A 404 1.01 6.83 6.51
CA VAL A 404 0.83 5.49 5.95
C VAL A 404 0.58 4.51 7.09
N PHE A 405 -0.58 3.88 7.09
CA PHE A 405 -0.96 2.83 8.02
C PHE A 405 -0.76 1.49 7.34
N LEU A 406 0.03 0.61 7.93
CA LEU A 406 0.32 -0.73 7.41
C LEU A 406 -0.03 -1.76 8.48
N GLY A 407 -0.53 -2.92 8.05
CA GLY A 407 -1.02 -4.00 8.92
C GLY A 407 -0.51 -5.36 8.52
#